data_AF-A0A7C0WPS8-F1
#
_entry.id   AF-A0A7C0WPS8-F1
#
_cell.length_a   1.000
_cell.length_b   1.000
_cell.length_c   1.000
_cell.angle_alpha   90.00
_cell.angle_beta   90.00
_cell.angle_gamma   90.00
#
_symmetry.space_group_name_H-M   'P 1'
#
loop_
_entity.id
_entity.type
_entity.pdbx_description
1 polymer ?
#
loop_
_entity_poly.entity_id
_entity_poly.type
_entity_poly.pdbx_seq_one_letter_code
_entity_poly.pdbx_strand_id
1 'polypeptide(L)'
;MSIKPITATAILLSLFLYSTGFTETYVTWDTMEIDKCASAWLIKRFIDKEAVFKFIPKGELVTDGIPFDTPDSKFRRYHNMSTFESILKEYKIQDPALIHIGQIIHDIEVSYWAGRQVEGSEELEKDIKEIIKSSSSPGESFIQGFKVLDEMYDRIR
;
A
#
# COMPACT_ATOMS: atom_id res chain seq x y z
N MET A 1 -20.84 61.24 -19.24
CA MET A 1 -19.54 60.59 -18.95
C MET A 1 -19.75 59.59 -17.82
N SER A 2 -19.84 58.31 -18.14
CA SER A 2 -19.69 57.23 -17.15
C SER A 2 -19.31 55.96 -17.91
N ILE A 3 -18.00 55.69 -17.93
CA ILE A 3 -17.42 54.45 -18.44
C ILE A 3 -17.80 53.36 -17.45
N LYS A 4 -18.60 52.37 -17.87
CA LYS A 4 -18.77 51.13 -17.09
C LYS A 4 -17.62 50.18 -17.45
N PRO A 5 -16.88 49.63 -16.47
CA PRO A 5 -15.73 48.79 -16.75
C PRO A 5 -16.11 47.40 -17.25
N ILE A 6 -15.11 46.83 -17.91
CA ILE A 6 -15.10 45.68 -18.81
C ILE A 6 -15.36 44.37 -18.06
N THR A 7 -16.02 43.45 -18.78
CA THR A 7 -16.24 42.03 -18.49
C THR A 7 -15.07 41.33 -17.79
N ALA A 8 -15.31 40.78 -16.60
CA ALA A 8 -14.44 39.77 -15.98
C ALA A 8 -14.87 38.37 -16.41
N THR A 9 -14.76 38.10 -17.71
CA THR A 9 -14.73 36.73 -18.23
C THR A 9 -13.27 36.33 -18.29
N ALA A 10 -12.92 35.19 -17.69
CA ALA A 10 -11.56 34.65 -17.50
C ALA A 10 -10.82 35.16 -16.23
N ILE A 11 -11.02 34.47 -15.12
CA ILE A 11 -9.98 33.81 -14.31
C ILE A 11 -10.74 32.77 -13.47
N LEU A 12 -10.91 31.57 -14.03
CA LEU A 12 -11.40 30.40 -13.29
C LEU A 12 -10.81 29.12 -13.88
N LEU A 13 -9.58 29.22 -14.41
CA LEU A 13 -8.91 28.12 -15.09
C LEU A 13 -7.39 28.17 -14.86
N SER A 14 -6.93 28.24 -13.61
CA SER A 14 -5.49 28.10 -13.30
C SER A 14 -5.15 27.82 -11.83
N LEU A 15 -5.99 27.09 -11.08
CA LEU A 15 -5.64 26.61 -9.73
C LEU A 15 -5.32 25.10 -9.67
N PHE A 16 -5.26 24.41 -10.81
CA PHE A 16 -4.86 22.99 -10.90
C PHE A 16 -3.37 22.77 -11.18
N LEU A 17 -2.49 23.74 -10.86
CA LEU A 17 -1.04 23.58 -11.03
C LEU A 17 -0.22 23.78 -9.76
N TYR A 18 -0.86 23.75 -8.59
CA TYR A 18 -0.14 23.47 -7.35
C TYR A 18 -0.44 22.03 -6.94
N SER A 19 0.33 21.11 -7.50
CA SER A 19 0.64 19.86 -6.81
C SER A 19 1.48 20.21 -5.57
N THR A 20 0.85 20.77 -4.54
CA THR A 20 1.36 20.62 -3.18
C THR A 20 1.08 19.18 -2.82
N GLY A 21 1.97 18.27 -3.20
CA GLY A 21 1.87 16.87 -2.79
C GLY A 21 1.95 16.85 -1.28
N PHE A 22 0.82 16.71 -0.60
CA PHE A 22 0.82 16.34 0.79
C PHE A 22 1.40 14.93 0.85
N THR A 23 2.60 14.80 1.42
CA THR A 23 3.15 13.49 1.77
C THR A 23 2.31 12.95 2.91
N GLU A 24 1.51 11.91 2.65
CA GLU A 24 0.76 11.26 3.71
C GLU A 24 1.69 10.32 4.49
N THR A 25 1.54 10.32 5.81
CA THR A 25 2.21 9.35 6.68
C THR A 25 1.28 8.19 6.93
N TYR A 26 1.66 7.01 6.48
CA TYR A 26 0.96 5.75 6.71
C TYR A 26 1.54 5.07 7.95
N VAL A 27 0.68 4.67 8.88
CA VAL A 27 1.10 4.13 10.18
C VAL A 27 0.61 2.71 10.36
N THR A 28 1.48 1.83 10.83
CA THR A 28 1.16 0.45 11.16
C THR A 28 1.95 -0.02 12.37
N TRP A 29 1.69 -1.24 12.83
CA TRP A 29 2.48 -1.84 13.91
C TRP A 29 3.85 -2.32 13.40
N ASP A 30 4.83 -2.31 14.30
CA ASP A 30 6.22 -2.70 14.05
C ASP A 30 6.42 -4.21 13.78
N THR A 31 5.42 -5.04 14.05
CA THR A 31 5.44 -6.47 13.71
C THR A 31 5.28 -6.66 12.21
N MET A 32 6.33 -7.14 11.57
CA MET A 32 6.39 -7.32 10.12
C MET A 32 5.74 -8.61 9.65
N GLU A 33 4.89 -8.50 8.63
CA GLU A 33 4.13 -9.59 8.00
C GLU A 33 4.11 -9.39 6.48
N ILE A 34 3.82 -10.44 5.71
CA ILE A 34 3.95 -10.42 4.25
C ILE A 34 2.89 -9.50 3.63
N ASP A 35 1.64 -9.62 4.08
CA ASP A 35 0.51 -8.75 3.68
C ASP A 35 0.81 -7.26 3.95
N LYS A 36 1.44 -6.97 5.11
CA LYS A 36 1.84 -5.61 5.50
C LYS A 36 2.86 -5.01 4.53
N CYS A 37 3.91 -5.77 4.21
CA CYS A 37 4.94 -5.36 3.27
C CYS A 37 4.37 -5.14 1.87
N ALA A 38 3.54 -6.07 1.39
CA ALA A 38 2.88 -5.96 0.09
C ALA A 38 1.93 -4.77 0.02
N SER A 39 1.17 -4.51 1.08
CA SER A 39 0.25 -3.39 1.18
C SER A 39 0.99 -2.04 1.15
N ALA A 40 2.10 -1.94 1.88
CA ALA A 40 2.94 -0.74 1.85
C ALA A 40 3.57 -0.50 0.47
N TRP A 41 4.00 -1.56 -0.22
CA TRP A 41 4.50 -1.49 -1.59
C TRP A 41 3.43 -0.98 -2.56
N LEU A 42 2.22 -1.55 -2.49
CA LEU A 42 1.07 -1.12 -3.31
C LEU A 42 0.74 0.36 -3.10
N ILE A 43 0.71 0.79 -1.84
CA ILE A 43 0.50 2.20 -1.47
C ILE A 43 1.59 3.07 -2.11
N LYS A 44 2.86 2.75 -1.87
CA LYS A 44 4.00 3.56 -2.32
C LYS A 44 4.11 3.61 -3.84
N ARG A 45 3.86 2.52 -4.55
CA ARG A 45 4.09 2.45 -6.00
C ARG A 45 2.90 2.98 -6.81
N PHE A 46 1.66 2.76 -6.36
CA PHE A 46 0.48 2.98 -7.18
C PHE A 46 -0.52 4.02 -6.63
N ILE A 47 -0.46 4.35 -5.33
CA ILE A 47 -1.46 5.23 -4.69
C ILE A 47 -0.84 6.57 -4.29
N ASP A 48 0.20 6.54 -3.46
CA ASP A 48 0.92 7.71 -2.99
C ASP A 48 2.44 7.48 -3.11
N LYS A 49 3.02 8.05 -4.16
CA LYS A 49 4.46 7.95 -4.45
C LYS A 49 5.35 8.60 -3.40
N GLU A 50 4.82 9.56 -2.67
CA GLU A 50 5.55 10.28 -1.62
C GLU A 50 5.31 9.67 -0.23
N ALA A 51 4.44 8.65 -0.10
CA ALA A 51 4.08 8.01 1.16
C ALA A 51 5.28 7.74 2.07
N VAL A 52 5.15 8.12 3.34
CA VAL A 52 6.11 7.83 4.41
C VAL A 52 5.49 6.80 5.35
N PHE A 53 6.27 5.81 5.79
CA PHE A 53 5.79 4.77 6.69
C PHE A 53 6.33 4.98 8.10
N LYS A 54 5.44 4.99 9.08
CA LYS A 54 5.75 5.03 10.51
C LYS A 54 5.31 3.74 11.18
N PHE A 55 6.16 3.24 12.06
CA PHE A 55 5.91 2.01 12.81
C PHE A 55 5.76 2.35 14.29
N ILE A 56 4.72 1.81 14.91
CA ILE A 56 4.47 1.96 16.35
C ILE A 56 4.40 0.57 17.00
N PRO A 57 4.63 0.44 18.32
CA PRO A 57 4.52 -0.84 19.01
C PRO A 57 3.17 -1.53 18.77
N LYS A 58 3.20 -2.84 18.58
CA LYS A 58 1.98 -3.65 18.44
C LYS A 58 1.00 -3.44 19.60
N GLY A 59 -0.25 -3.16 19.25
CA GLY A 59 -1.33 -2.91 20.20
C GLY A 59 -1.58 -1.43 20.50
N GLU A 60 -0.69 -0.52 20.08
CA GLU A 60 -0.92 0.91 20.23
C GLU A 60 -1.92 1.44 19.21
N LEU A 61 -2.68 2.46 19.63
CA LEU A 61 -3.62 3.17 18.78
C LEU A 61 -2.88 4.17 17.89
N VAL A 62 -3.18 4.15 16.60
CA VAL A 62 -2.73 5.18 15.67
C VAL A 62 -3.53 6.46 15.91
N THR A 63 -2.87 7.51 16.39
CA THR A 63 -3.48 8.82 16.71
C THR A 63 -3.16 9.90 15.69
N ASP A 64 -2.17 9.68 14.83
CA ASP A 64 -1.72 10.60 13.78
C ASP A 64 -1.29 9.79 12.55
N GLY A 65 -1.59 10.30 11.35
CA GLY A 65 -1.41 9.62 10.07
C GLY A 65 -2.53 8.64 9.68
N ILE A 66 -2.36 7.98 8.53
CA ILE A 66 -3.32 7.05 7.94
C ILE A 66 -3.00 5.63 8.43
N PRO A 67 -3.85 5.03 9.28
CA PRO A 67 -3.61 3.66 9.75
C PRO A 67 -3.83 2.65 8.62
N PHE A 68 -3.00 1.62 8.55
CA PHE A 68 -3.21 0.44 7.71
C PHE A 68 -2.68 -0.82 8.39
N ASP A 69 -3.23 -1.97 8.03
CA ASP A 69 -2.90 -3.28 8.57
C ASP A 69 -2.93 -3.34 10.11
N THR A 70 -3.89 -2.62 10.69
CA THR A 70 -4.20 -2.63 12.13
C THR A 70 -5.71 -2.81 12.34
N PRO A 71 -6.18 -3.34 13.49
CA PRO A 71 -7.58 -3.72 13.67
C PRO A 71 -8.60 -2.60 13.38
N ASP A 72 -8.27 -1.36 13.73
CA ASP A 72 -9.18 -0.21 13.58
C ASP A 72 -8.99 0.55 12.25
N SER A 73 -7.99 0.16 11.45
CA SER A 73 -7.72 0.83 10.17
C SER A 73 -8.79 0.56 9.12
N LYS A 74 -8.97 1.52 8.20
CA LYS A 74 -9.81 1.32 7.01
C LYS A 74 -9.23 0.25 6.09
N PHE A 75 -7.92 0.26 5.91
CA PHE A 75 -7.17 -0.72 5.13
C PHE A 75 -6.70 -1.85 6.04
N ARG A 76 -7.53 -2.88 6.19
CA ARG A 76 -7.24 -4.01 7.08
C ARG A 76 -7.71 -5.32 6.47
N ARG A 77 -7.18 -6.41 7.01
CA ARG A 77 -7.72 -7.75 6.83
C ARG A 77 -9.19 -7.78 7.29
N TYR A 78 -10.07 -8.29 6.44
CA TYR A 78 -11.50 -8.41 6.73
C TYR A 78 -12.06 -9.74 6.22
N HIS A 79 -12.54 -10.60 7.14
CA HIS A 79 -13.05 -11.94 6.81
C HIS A 79 -12.02 -12.74 5.99
N ASN A 80 -12.28 -12.91 4.69
CA ASN A 80 -11.49 -13.69 3.74
C ASN A 80 -10.78 -12.75 2.76
N MET A 81 -10.33 -11.59 3.21
CA MET A 81 -9.67 -10.60 2.36
C MET A 81 -8.46 -10.04 3.11
N SER A 82 -7.30 -10.14 2.49
CA SER A 82 -6.06 -9.53 2.96
C SER A 82 -6.15 -8.00 3.00
N THR A 83 -5.25 -7.35 3.73
CA THR A 83 -5.13 -5.89 3.69
C THR A 83 -4.82 -5.43 2.27
N PHE A 84 -3.96 -6.14 1.53
CA PHE A 84 -3.64 -5.86 0.14
C PHE A 84 -4.89 -5.84 -0.76
N GLU A 85 -5.71 -6.90 -0.71
CA GLU A 85 -6.96 -6.98 -1.47
C GLU A 85 -7.96 -5.90 -1.04
N SER A 86 -7.99 -5.54 0.26
CA SER A 86 -8.83 -4.44 0.75
C SER A 86 -8.47 -3.10 0.12
N ILE A 87 -7.18 -2.85 -0.09
CA ILE A 87 -6.66 -1.64 -0.74
C ILE A 87 -7.02 -1.65 -2.23
N LEU A 88 -6.78 -2.76 -2.94
CA LEU A 88 -7.18 -2.88 -4.35
C LEU A 88 -8.67 -2.56 -4.54
N LYS A 89 -9.52 -3.11 -3.66
CA LYS A 89 -10.97 -2.88 -3.68
C LYS A 89 -11.34 -1.43 -3.42
N GLU A 90 -10.78 -0.82 -2.38
CA GLU A 90 -11.09 0.57 -1.99
C GLU A 90 -10.70 1.56 -3.10
N TYR A 91 -9.53 1.37 -3.70
CA TYR A 91 -9.02 2.23 -4.78
C TYR A 91 -9.49 1.80 -6.18
N LYS A 92 -10.31 0.74 -6.29
CA LYS A 92 -10.85 0.19 -7.55
C LYS A 92 -9.76 -0.15 -8.58
N ILE A 93 -8.63 -0.65 -8.11
CA ILE A 93 -7.50 -1.07 -8.95
C ILE A 93 -7.85 -2.40 -9.62
N GLN A 94 -7.73 -2.46 -10.94
CA GLN A 94 -8.10 -3.63 -11.77
C GLN A 94 -6.93 -4.17 -12.60
N ASP A 95 -5.70 -3.80 -12.27
CA ASP A 95 -4.50 -4.33 -12.93
C ASP A 95 -4.42 -5.86 -12.70
N PRO A 96 -4.39 -6.69 -13.78
CA PRO A 96 -4.37 -8.14 -13.63
C PRO A 96 -3.17 -8.68 -12.86
N ALA A 97 -2.00 -8.06 -12.98
CA ALA A 97 -0.81 -8.48 -12.26
C ALA A 97 -0.93 -8.15 -10.76
N LEU A 98 -1.49 -6.99 -10.40
CA LEU A 98 -1.79 -6.67 -9.00
C LEU A 98 -2.87 -7.59 -8.42
N ILE A 99 -3.89 -7.95 -9.19
CA ILE A 99 -4.91 -8.92 -8.75
C ILE A 99 -4.25 -10.28 -8.49
N HIS A 100 -3.34 -10.73 -9.35
CA HIS A 100 -2.62 -11.99 -9.15
C HIS A 100 -1.72 -11.95 -7.91
N ILE A 101 -0.97 -10.87 -7.68
CA ILE A 101 -0.23 -10.67 -6.43
C ILE A 101 -1.18 -10.71 -5.22
N GLY A 102 -2.38 -10.12 -5.32
CA GLY A 102 -3.39 -10.21 -4.28
C GLY A 102 -3.80 -11.67 -3.97
N GLN A 103 -3.93 -12.52 -4.99
CA GLN A 103 -4.21 -13.95 -4.81
C GLN A 103 -3.04 -14.67 -4.13
N ILE A 104 -1.80 -14.34 -4.48
CA ILE A 104 -0.60 -14.87 -3.83
C ILE A 104 -0.59 -14.50 -2.33
N ILE A 105 -0.82 -13.23 -2.00
CA ILE A 105 -0.86 -12.77 -0.60
C ILE A 105 -2.00 -13.46 0.17
N HIS A 106 -3.17 -13.61 -0.45
CA HIS A 106 -4.29 -14.35 0.13
C HIS A 106 -3.91 -15.81 0.44
N ASP A 107 -3.29 -16.49 -0.52
CA ASP A 107 -2.84 -17.88 -0.39
C ASP A 107 -1.84 -18.05 0.77
N ILE A 108 -0.96 -17.05 0.97
CA ILE A 108 0.05 -17.07 2.02
C ILE A 108 -0.55 -16.80 3.40
N GLU A 109 -1.36 -15.75 3.54
CA GLU A 109 -1.71 -15.10 4.82
C GLU A 109 -3.16 -15.31 5.26
N VAL A 110 -4.08 -15.58 4.31
CA VAL A 110 -5.51 -15.76 4.59
C VAL A 110 -5.86 -17.24 4.56
N SER A 111 -5.54 -17.97 3.49
CA SER A 111 -5.89 -19.39 3.33
C SER A 111 -4.74 -20.35 3.66
N TYR A 112 -3.88 -19.97 4.61
CA TYR A 112 -2.65 -20.70 4.92
C TYR A 112 -2.83 -22.18 5.31
N TRP A 113 -4.01 -22.56 5.79
CA TRP A 113 -4.34 -23.95 6.14
C TRP A 113 -4.56 -24.86 4.92
N ALA A 114 -4.78 -24.31 3.73
CA ALA A 114 -5.04 -25.08 2.50
C ALA A 114 -3.75 -25.53 1.78
N GLY A 115 -2.57 -25.19 2.32
CA GLY A 115 -1.30 -25.27 1.60
C GLY A 115 -1.18 -24.17 0.54
N ARG A 116 -0.02 -24.06 -0.11
CA ARG A 116 0.20 -23.11 -1.20
C ARG A 116 -0.37 -23.66 -2.49
N GLN A 117 -1.30 -22.92 -3.09
CA GLN A 117 -2.03 -23.30 -4.29
C GLN A 117 -1.79 -22.35 -5.46
N VAL A 118 -1.28 -21.14 -5.18
CA VAL A 118 -1.04 -20.11 -6.19
C VAL A 118 0.44 -20.12 -6.59
N GLU A 119 0.70 -20.10 -7.90
CA GLU A 119 2.05 -19.99 -8.44
C GLU A 119 2.73 -18.71 -7.93
N GLY A 120 3.98 -18.83 -7.47
CA GLY A 120 4.72 -17.72 -6.86
C GLY A 120 4.53 -17.57 -5.34
N SER A 121 3.57 -18.25 -4.71
CA SER A 121 3.36 -18.15 -3.26
C SER A 121 4.53 -18.62 -2.42
N GLU A 122 5.10 -19.78 -2.73
CA GLU A 122 6.24 -20.33 -1.98
C GLU A 122 7.49 -19.45 -2.11
N GLU A 123 7.76 -18.96 -3.32
CA GLU A 123 8.89 -18.06 -3.62
C GLU A 123 8.75 -16.75 -2.82
N LEU A 124 7.61 -16.07 -2.95
CA LEU A 124 7.38 -14.80 -2.26
C LEU A 124 7.42 -14.97 -0.75
N GLU A 125 6.78 -16.01 -0.22
CA GLU A 125 6.76 -16.27 1.22
C GLU A 125 8.18 -16.47 1.75
N LYS A 126 8.98 -17.30 1.08
CA LYS A 126 10.36 -17.56 1.45
C LYS A 126 11.18 -16.28 1.45
N ASP A 127 11.13 -15.52 0.36
CA ASP A 127 11.98 -14.33 0.18
C ASP A 127 11.64 -13.23 1.19
N ILE A 128 10.34 -12.95 1.39
CA ILE A 128 9.92 -11.92 2.35
C ILE A 128 10.21 -12.37 3.80
N LYS A 129 10.06 -13.66 4.13
CA LYS A 129 10.43 -14.16 5.48
C LYS A 129 11.92 -14.07 5.74
N GLU A 130 12.76 -14.38 4.75
CA GLU A 130 14.22 -14.22 4.84
C GLU A 130 14.58 -12.74 5.07
N ILE A 131 13.95 -11.83 4.33
CA ILE A 131 14.11 -10.38 4.50
C ILE A 131 13.72 -9.93 5.92
N ILE A 132 12.53 -10.32 6.40
CA ILE A 132 12.06 -9.95 7.75
C ILE A 132 13.03 -10.45 8.82
N LYS A 133 13.57 -11.67 8.66
CA LYS A 133 14.51 -12.27 9.61
C LYS A 133 15.89 -11.59 9.60
N SER A 134 16.33 -11.09 8.45
CA SER A 134 17.68 -10.52 8.27
C SER A 134 17.75 -9.00 8.41
N SER A 135 16.60 -8.31 8.33
CA SER A 135 16.52 -6.85 8.45
C SER A 135 16.67 -6.39 9.89
N SER A 136 17.31 -5.23 10.07
CA SER A 136 17.52 -4.58 11.36
C SER A 136 16.33 -3.74 11.83
N SER A 137 15.39 -3.42 10.94
CA SER A 137 14.20 -2.62 11.25
C SER A 137 13.03 -2.92 10.28
N PRO A 138 11.78 -2.59 10.66
CA PRO A 138 10.61 -2.68 9.77
C PRO A 138 10.77 -1.89 8.47
N GLY A 139 11.37 -0.69 8.54
CA GLY A 139 11.62 0.14 7.37
C GLY A 139 12.61 -0.48 6.40
N GLU A 140 13.64 -1.16 6.90
CA GLU A 140 14.56 -1.92 6.06
C GLU A 140 13.86 -3.10 5.38
N SER A 141 13.00 -3.83 6.13
CA SER A 141 12.19 -4.91 5.56
C SER A 141 11.31 -4.42 4.41
N PHE A 142 10.69 -3.24 4.53
CA PHE A 142 9.95 -2.63 3.41
C PHE A 142 10.85 -2.33 2.22
N ILE A 143 11.98 -1.65 2.41
CA ILE A 143 12.87 -1.29 1.30
C ILE A 143 13.34 -2.52 0.52
N GLN A 144 13.66 -3.61 1.21
CA GLN A 144 14.08 -4.85 0.56
C GLN A 144 12.90 -5.60 -0.06
N GLY A 145 11.78 -5.73 0.66
CA GLY A 145 10.59 -6.43 0.18
C GLY A 145 9.95 -5.74 -1.03
N PHE A 146 10.04 -4.41 -1.13
CA PHE A 146 9.54 -3.66 -2.29
C PHE A 146 10.26 -4.06 -3.57
N LYS A 147 11.56 -4.39 -3.51
CA LYS A 147 12.32 -4.85 -4.68
C LYS A 147 11.84 -6.22 -5.16
N VAL A 148 11.60 -7.15 -4.24
CA VAL A 148 11.05 -8.47 -4.56
C VAL A 148 9.68 -8.35 -5.21
N LEU A 149 8.82 -7.47 -4.68
CA LEU A 149 7.49 -7.21 -5.23
C LEU A 149 7.56 -6.47 -6.58
N ASP A 150 8.55 -5.58 -6.77
CA ASP A 150 8.80 -4.94 -8.05
C ASP A 150 9.15 -5.97 -9.13
N GLU A 151 10.10 -6.85 -8.84
CA GLU A 151 10.52 -7.93 -9.74
C GLU A 151 9.38 -8.92 -10.02
N MET A 152 8.61 -9.29 -9.00
CA MET A 152 7.42 -10.13 -9.17
C MET A 152 6.38 -9.47 -10.07
N TYR A 153 6.04 -8.20 -9.83
CA TYR A 153 5.08 -7.47 -10.66
C TYR A 153 5.56 -7.36 -12.11
N ASP A 154 6.85 -7.04 -12.32
CA ASP A 154 7.44 -6.91 -13.66
C ASP A 154 7.52 -8.27 -14.39
N ARG A 155 7.60 -9.41 -13.69
CA ARG A 155 7.52 -10.76 -14.29
C ARG A 155 6.11 -11.19 -14.68
N ILE A 156 5.08 -10.77 -13.92
CA ILE A 156 3.68 -11.15 -14.17
C ILE A 156 3.05 -10.32 -15.30
N ARG A 157 3.49 -9.06 -15.46
CA ARG A 157 2.96 -8.09 -16.42
C ARG A 157 3.38 -8.36 -17.86
#